data_AF-A0A7V9J2V2-F1
#
_entry.id   AF-A0A7V9J2V2-F1
#
_cell.length_a   1.000
_cell.length_b   1.000
_cell.length_c   1.000
_cell.angle_alpha   90.00
_cell.angle_beta   90.00
_cell.angle_gamma   90.00
#
_symmetry.space_group_name_H-M   'P 1'
#
loop_
_entity.id
_entity.type
_entity.pdbx_description
1 polymer ?
#
loop_
_entity_poly.entity_id
_entity_poly.type
_entity_poly.pdbx_seq_one_letter_code
_entity_poly.pdbx_strand_id
1 'polypeptide(L)'
;MKMFLILAVLFVSLGAQVHAADEINTGKQPEAGLVQGDDIEADDDIPAKRAFYGTTSGGGSTGNGTIFQVTDSGEVTTLVNFAGLSEPKGSSPVAILIRGSDGDFYGTTYSGGASNLGTVFKVTDAGALTTLAEFTGGISGIARGANPTTALLEDPAFSGTFYGTTTHGGV
;
A
#
# COMPACT_ATOMS: atom_id res chain seq x y z
N MET A 1 -65.85 11.29 16.06
CA MET A 1 -65.08 11.78 14.89
C MET A 1 -63.84 12.52 15.37
N LYS A 2 -62.67 11.89 15.29
CA LYS A 2 -61.36 12.55 15.37
C LYS A 2 -60.44 11.79 14.42
N MET A 3 -60.04 12.50 13.37
CA MET A 3 -59.35 12.03 12.18
C MET A 3 -57.86 11.94 12.51
N PHE A 4 -57.27 10.74 12.46
CA PHE A 4 -55.82 10.56 12.58
C PHE A 4 -55.21 10.41 11.18
N LEU A 5 -54.37 11.39 10.86
CA LEU A 5 -53.57 11.52 9.65
C LEU A 5 -52.45 10.47 9.71
N ILE A 6 -52.49 9.42 8.88
CA ILE A 6 -51.34 8.54 8.68
C ILE A 6 -50.56 9.09 7.49
N LEU A 7 -49.39 9.64 7.82
CA LEU A 7 -48.37 10.16 6.92
C LEU A 7 -47.90 9.05 5.97
N ALA A 8 -48.04 9.29 4.67
CA ALA A 8 -47.46 8.43 3.63
C ALA A 8 -45.92 8.49 3.74
N VAL A 9 -45.29 7.35 4.00
CA VAL A 9 -43.83 7.21 3.86
C VAL A 9 -43.53 7.24 2.37
N LEU A 10 -43.11 8.41 1.89
CA LEU A 10 -42.67 8.61 0.52
C LEU A 10 -41.28 7.95 0.38
N PHE A 11 -41.22 6.79 -0.27
CA PHE A 11 -39.95 6.23 -0.75
C PHE A 11 -39.42 7.13 -1.87
N VAL A 12 -38.55 8.07 -1.54
CA VAL A 12 -37.64 8.63 -2.54
C VAL A 12 -36.50 7.64 -2.65
N SER A 13 -36.54 6.83 -3.71
CA SER A 13 -35.37 6.13 -4.23
C SER A 13 -34.32 7.20 -4.57
N LEU A 14 -33.49 7.54 -3.59
CA LEU A 14 -32.29 8.31 -3.85
C LEU A 14 -31.35 7.38 -4.59
N GLY A 15 -31.35 7.54 -5.93
CA GLY A 15 -30.52 6.77 -6.83
C GLY A 15 -29.09 6.70 -6.33
N ALA A 16 -28.53 5.50 -6.42
CA ALA A 16 -27.13 5.21 -6.14
C ALA A 16 -26.21 6.28 -6.72
N GLN A 17 -25.68 7.12 -5.83
CA GLN A 17 -24.56 8.03 -6.09
C GLN A 17 -23.73 8.13 -4.81
N VAL A 18 -23.08 7.03 -4.42
CA VAL A 18 -21.91 7.06 -3.52
C VAL A 18 -20.92 5.94 -3.87
N HIS A 19 -20.48 5.97 -5.11
CA HIS A 19 -19.06 5.83 -5.37
C HIS A 19 -18.78 6.69 -6.59
N ALA A 20 -18.83 8.01 -6.37
CA ALA A 20 -18.02 8.89 -7.19
C ALA A 20 -16.64 8.25 -7.15
N ALA A 21 -16.14 7.81 -8.30
CA ALA A 21 -14.73 7.54 -8.46
C ALA A 21 -14.05 8.80 -7.97
N ASP A 22 -13.42 8.72 -6.79
CA ASP A 22 -12.61 9.81 -6.31
C ASP A 22 -11.56 10.02 -7.41
N GLU A 23 -11.57 11.17 -8.08
CA GLU A 23 -10.66 11.56 -9.16
C GLU A 23 -9.21 11.70 -8.67
N ILE A 24 -8.84 11.01 -7.60
CA ILE A 24 -7.46 10.77 -7.23
C ILE A 24 -6.94 9.68 -8.17
N ASN A 25 -5.89 10.03 -8.90
CA ASN A 25 -5.15 9.22 -9.88
C ASN A 25 -4.55 7.91 -9.32
N THR A 26 -5.07 7.33 -8.24
CA THR A 26 -4.49 6.24 -7.42
C THR A 26 -4.44 4.88 -8.11
N GLY A 27 -5.11 4.69 -9.25
CA GLY A 27 -5.22 3.42 -9.97
C GLY A 27 -4.32 3.26 -11.21
N LYS A 28 -3.27 4.08 -11.38
CA LYS A 28 -2.38 3.94 -12.54
C LYS A 28 -1.31 2.88 -12.30
N GLN A 29 -1.25 1.87 -13.18
CA GLN A 29 -0.19 0.85 -13.23
C GLN A 29 -0.02 0.06 -11.92
N PRO A 30 -1.00 -0.76 -11.51
CA PRO A 30 -0.73 -1.80 -10.52
C PRO A 30 0.27 -2.81 -11.12
N GLU A 31 1.53 -2.75 -10.66
CA GLU A 31 2.61 -3.62 -11.16
C GLU A 31 2.88 -4.82 -10.24
N ALA A 32 2.39 -4.76 -9.00
CA ALA A 32 2.59 -5.77 -7.98
C ALA A 32 1.30 -6.54 -7.66
N GLY A 33 1.42 -7.85 -7.41
CA GLY A 33 0.35 -8.69 -6.88
C GLY A 33 -0.11 -8.29 -5.48
N LEU A 34 -1.31 -8.74 -5.11
CA LEU A 34 -1.91 -8.49 -3.81
C LEU A 34 -1.37 -9.44 -2.73
N VAL A 35 -1.16 -8.93 -1.52
CA VAL A 35 -0.81 -9.74 -0.34
C VAL A 35 -1.92 -9.68 0.70
N GLN A 36 -2.30 -10.85 1.22
CA GLN A 36 -3.35 -10.98 2.23
C GLN A 36 -2.84 -10.52 3.61
N GLY A 37 -3.60 -9.66 4.30
CA GLY A 37 -3.39 -9.30 5.70
C GLY A 37 -4.23 -10.16 6.65
N ASP A 38 -4.28 -9.77 7.93
CA ASP A 38 -5.14 -10.44 8.91
C ASP A 38 -6.62 -10.16 8.64
N ASP A 39 -7.44 -11.07 9.13
CA ASP A 39 -8.88 -10.94 9.14
C ASP A 39 -9.27 -9.79 10.07
N ILE A 40 -9.96 -8.77 9.54
CA ILE A 40 -10.23 -7.53 10.29
C ILE A 40 -11.23 -7.76 11.43
N GLU A 41 -11.99 -8.85 11.42
CA GLU A 41 -13.00 -9.16 12.45
C GLU A 41 -13.28 -10.68 12.47
N ALA A 42 -12.35 -11.49 13.00
CA ALA A 42 -12.61 -12.93 13.18
C ALA A 42 -13.39 -13.17 14.48
N ASP A 43 -14.72 -13.20 14.39
CA ASP A 43 -15.62 -13.80 15.39
C ASP A 43 -16.27 -15.04 14.76
N ASP A 44 -16.53 -16.08 15.55
CA ASP A 44 -17.04 -17.38 15.05
C ASP A 44 -18.37 -17.24 14.28
N ASP A 45 -19.12 -16.15 14.50
CA ASP A 45 -20.40 -15.82 13.85
C ASP A 45 -20.34 -14.68 12.81
N ILE A 46 -19.20 -13.99 12.65
CA ILE A 46 -19.00 -12.94 11.63
C ILE A 46 -17.97 -13.43 10.62
N PRO A 47 -18.30 -13.57 9.33
CA PRO A 47 -17.30 -13.94 8.34
C PRO A 47 -16.16 -12.92 8.38
N ALA A 48 -14.96 -13.44 8.68
CA ALA A 48 -13.71 -12.70 8.63
C ALA A 48 -13.66 -11.80 7.39
N LYS A 49 -13.61 -10.48 7.62
CA LYS A 49 -13.33 -9.53 6.54
C LYS A 49 -11.89 -9.69 6.11
N ARG A 50 -11.67 -10.14 4.88
CA ARG A 50 -10.31 -10.24 4.33
C ARG A 50 -9.90 -8.91 3.74
N ALA A 51 -8.68 -8.49 4.07
CA ALA A 51 -8.03 -7.38 3.41
C ALA A 51 -6.82 -7.84 2.59
N PHE A 52 -6.69 -7.25 1.42
CA PHE A 52 -5.58 -7.43 0.52
C PHE A 52 -4.86 -6.10 0.33
N TYR A 53 -3.54 -6.13 0.28
CA TYR A 53 -2.71 -4.94 0.21
C TYR A 53 -1.91 -4.97 -1.09
N GLY A 54 -1.77 -3.81 -1.72
CA GLY A 54 -1.08 -3.67 -2.99
C GLY A 54 -0.47 -2.30 -3.18
N THR A 55 0.26 -2.13 -4.28
CA THR A 55 0.89 -0.86 -4.65
C THR A 55 0.51 -0.44 -6.06
N THR A 56 0.60 0.86 -6.32
CA THR A 56 0.51 1.42 -7.68
C THR A 56 1.78 2.16 -8.03
N SER A 57 2.39 1.88 -9.18
CA SER A 57 3.68 2.47 -9.56
C SER A 57 3.57 3.95 -9.98
N GLY A 58 2.35 4.41 -10.27
CA GLY A 58 2.03 5.82 -10.51
C GLY A 58 0.68 6.19 -9.92
N GLY A 59 0.49 7.48 -9.65
CA GLY A 59 -0.76 7.98 -9.06
C GLY A 59 -0.62 8.59 -7.68
N GLY A 60 -1.74 8.69 -6.95
CA GLY A 60 -1.79 9.39 -5.67
C GLY A 60 -1.71 10.90 -5.81
N SER A 61 -1.62 11.61 -4.68
CA SER A 61 -1.65 13.08 -4.63
C SER A 61 -0.48 13.76 -5.33
N THR A 62 0.65 13.06 -5.50
CA THR A 62 1.89 13.59 -6.10
C THR A 62 2.30 12.86 -7.37
N GLY A 63 1.56 11.84 -7.80
CA GLY A 63 1.91 11.00 -8.95
C GLY A 63 2.96 9.92 -8.69
N ASN A 64 3.55 9.85 -7.49
CA ASN A 64 4.63 8.93 -7.13
C ASN A 64 4.18 7.50 -6.77
N GLY A 65 2.87 7.22 -6.82
CA GLY A 65 2.30 5.92 -6.48
C GLY A 65 1.77 5.83 -5.04
N THR A 66 1.03 4.76 -4.76
CA THR A 66 0.40 4.54 -3.45
C THR A 66 0.60 3.13 -2.90
N ILE A 67 0.34 2.97 -1.61
CA ILE A 67 -0.03 1.69 -0.99
C ILE A 67 -1.53 1.75 -0.74
N PHE A 68 -2.25 0.71 -1.14
CA PHE A 68 -3.69 0.62 -0.94
C PHE A 68 -4.07 -0.71 -0.29
N GLN A 69 -5.22 -0.68 0.39
CA GLN A 69 -5.93 -1.83 0.88
C GLN A 69 -7.17 -2.04 0.02
N VAL A 70 -7.54 -3.29 -0.23
CA VAL A 70 -8.83 -3.67 -0.81
C VAL A 70 -9.47 -4.76 0.03
N THR A 71 -10.74 -4.59 0.40
CA THR A 71 -11.50 -5.62 1.13
C THR A 71 -12.06 -6.68 0.18
N ASP A 72 -12.49 -7.82 0.71
CA ASP A 72 -13.24 -8.84 -0.04
C ASP A 72 -14.56 -8.34 -0.65
N SER A 73 -15.14 -7.25 -0.11
CA SER A 73 -16.28 -6.54 -0.69
C SER A 73 -15.89 -5.55 -1.79
N GLY A 74 -14.61 -5.44 -2.12
CA GLY A 74 -14.09 -4.55 -3.17
C GLY A 74 -13.92 -3.10 -2.77
N GLU A 75 -13.99 -2.76 -1.49
CA GLU A 75 -13.75 -1.41 -1.00
C GLU A 75 -12.24 -1.12 -1.03
N VAL A 76 -11.82 -0.07 -1.75
CA VAL A 76 -10.41 0.31 -1.89
C VAL A 76 -10.13 1.54 -1.03
N THR A 77 -9.12 1.44 -0.16
CA THR A 77 -8.64 2.55 0.67
C THR A 77 -7.18 2.82 0.37
N THR A 78 -6.82 4.08 0.13
CA THR A 78 -5.41 4.50 0.01
C THR A 78 -4.84 4.68 1.41
N LEU A 79 -3.79 3.92 1.74
CA LEU A 79 -3.11 3.98 3.04
C LEU A 79 -1.96 4.99 3.02
N VAL A 80 -1.20 5.03 1.93
CA VAL A 80 0.00 5.86 1.79
C VAL A 80 0.03 6.51 0.42
N ASN A 81 0.36 7.80 0.38
CA ASN A 81 0.78 8.51 -0.82
C ASN A 81 2.28 8.77 -0.72
N PHE A 82 3.05 8.23 -1.66
CA PHE A 82 4.47 8.48 -1.73
C PHE A 82 4.76 9.93 -2.18
N ALA A 83 5.89 10.50 -1.78
CA ALA A 83 6.26 11.89 -2.06
C ALA A 83 7.65 12.04 -2.71
N GLY A 84 8.21 10.95 -3.26
CA GLY A 84 9.49 10.95 -3.98
C GLY A 84 10.67 11.17 -3.05
N LEU A 85 11.17 12.41 -3.02
CA LEU A 85 12.33 12.83 -2.22
C LEU A 85 11.92 13.33 -0.83
N SER A 86 10.65 13.70 -0.64
CA SER A 86 10.08 14.16 0.62
C SER A 86 9.38 13.02 1.36
N GLU A 87 9.09 13.20 2.65
CA GLU A 87 8.29 12.22 3.40
C GLU A 87 6.81 12.25 2.97
N PRO A 88 6.15 11.08 2.83
CA PRO A 88 6.71 9.72 2.92
C PRO A 88 7.58 9.37 1.71
N LYS A 89 8.87 9.03 1.94
CA LYS A 89 9.86 8.85 0.86
C LYS A 89 9.60 7.64 -0.02
N GLY A 90 9.97 7.78 -1.28
CA GLY A 90 9.89 6.73 -2.31
C GLY A 90 9.04 7.17 -3.48
N SER A 91 9.21 6.51 -4.62
CA SER A 91 8.42 6.72 -5.83
C SER A 91 8.47 5.48 -6.72
N SER A 92 7.36 5.20 -7.39
CA SER A 92 7.13 3.99 -8.17
C SER A 92 7.37 2.72 -7.35
N PRO A 93 6.47 2.41 -6.39
CA PRO A 93 6.48 1.11 -5.72
C PRO A 93 6.04 0.01 -6.71
N VAL A 94 7.03 -0.65 -7.32
CA VAL A 94 6.82 -1.67 -8.37
C VAL A 94 6.81 -3.10 -7.84
N ALA A 95 7.28 -3.32 -6.62
CA ALA A 95 7.45 -4.65 -6.03
C ALA A 95 6.25 -5.07 -5.16
N ILE A 96 5.99 -6.38 -5.12
CA ILE A 96 5.03 -7.00 -4.19
C ILE A 96 5.42 -6.70 -2.74
N LEU A 97 4.44 -6.28 -1.94
CA LEU A 97 4.59 -6.18 -0.49
C LEU A 97 4.76 -7.57 0.11
N ILE A 98 5.53 -7.72 1.16
CA ILE A 98 5.62 -8.99 1.90
C ILE A 98 5.26 -8.75 3.33
N ARG A 99 4.43 -9.63 3.86
CA ARG A 99 4.10 -9.59 5.28
C ARG A 99 5.23 -10.23 6.08
N GLY A 100 5.82 -9.45 6.98
CA GLY A 100 6.82 -9.93 7.90
C GLY A 100 6.21 -10.67 9.08
N SER A 101 7.06 -11.41 9.80
CA SER A 101 6.70 -12.09 11.06
C SER A 101 6.26 -11.14 12.19
N ASP A 102 6.57 -9.85 12.09
CA ASP A 102 6.11 -8.81 13.01
C ASP A 102 4.72 -8.23 12.67
N GLY A 103 4.10 -8.73 11.60
CA GLY A 103 2.75 -8.35 11.16
C GLY A 103 2.71 -7.17 10.19
N ASP A 104 3.81 -6.43 10.03
CA ASP A 104 3.94 -5.30 9.10
C ASP A 104 4.17 -5.78 7.67
N PHE A 105 3.90 -4.90 6.70
CA PHE A 105 4.19 -5.14 5.29
C PHE A 105 5.47 -4.43 4.88
N TYR A 106 6.31 -5.11 4.11
CA TYR A 106 7.62 -4.66 3.67
C TYR A 106 7.66 -4.54 2.17
N GLY A 107 8.34 -3.53 1.65
CA GLY A 107 8.44 -3.32 0.23
C GLY A 107 9.56 -2.40 -0.16
N THR A 108 9.66 -2.16 -1.47
CA THR A 108 10.66 -1.27 -2.05
C THR A 108 10.05 -0.31 -3.05
N THR A 109 10.66 0.86 -3.17
CA THR A 109 10.36 1.81 -4.25
C THR A 109 11.50 1.84 -5.26
N TYR A 110 11.17 1.90 -6.55
CA TYR A 110 12.18 1.92 -7.62
C TYR A 110 12.99 3.22 -7.62
N SER A 111 12.38 4.34 -7.23
CA SER A 111 12.99 5.67 -7.19
C SER A 111 12.56 6.43 -5.92
N GLY A 112 12.99 7.68 -5.75
CA GLY A 112 12.84 8.42 -4.49
C GLY A 112 13.95 8.14 -3.48
N GLY A 113 13.78 8.65 -2.26
CA GLY A 113 14.86 8.71 -1.25
C GLY A 113 15.90 9.78 -1.58
N ALA A 114 16.94 9.93 -0.75
CA ALA A 114 17.90 11.03 -0.81
C ALA A 114 18.67 11.12 -2.14
N SER A 115 18.93 9.99 -2.79
CA SER A 115 19.64 9.93 -4.08
C SER A 115 18.72 9.69 -5.27
N ASN A 116 17.40 9.61 -5.06
CA ASN A 116 16.41 9.21 -6.07
C ASN A 116 16.63 7.79 -6.64
N LEU A 117 17.24 6.88 -5.86
CA LEU A 117 17.61 5.52 -6.29
C LEU A 117 16.74 4.43 -5.65
N GLY A 118 15.71 4.83 -4.91
CA GLY A 118 14.76 3.92 -4.26
C GLY A 118 14.93 3.84 -2.75
N THR A 119 13.94 3.21 -2.11
CA THR A 119 13.91 2.96 -0.66
C THR A 119 13.52 1.52 -0.36
N VAL A 120 13.91 1.03 0.82
CA VAL A 120 13.25 -0.08 1.52
C VAL A 120 12.36 0.54 2.59
N PHE A 121 11.11 0.08 2.68
CA PHE A 121 10.16 0.57 3.67
C PHE A 121 9.43 -0.57 4.34
N LYS A 122 8.81 -0.25 5.48
CA LYS A 122 7.71 -1.03 6.05
C LYS A 122 6.49 -0.16 6.28
N VAL A 123 5.31 -0.79 6.33
CA VAL A 123 4.02 -0.13 6.54
C VAL A 123 3.15 -1.01 7.43
N THR A 124 2.50 -0.40 8.43
CA THR A 124 1.49 -1.10 9.23
C THR A 124 0.20 -1.27 8.41
N ASP A 125 -0.70 -2.14 8.85
CA ASP A 125 -2.07 -2.25 8.30
C ASP A 125 -2.87 -0.93 8.35
N ALA A 126 -2.61 -0.09 9.36
CA ALA A 126 -3.17 1.25 9.52
C ALA A 126 -2.49 2.33 8.66
N GLY A 127 -1.50 1.97 7.84
CA GLY A 127 -0.85 2.91 6.90
C GLY A 127 0.32 3.73 7.47
N ALA A 128 0.89 3.34 8.62
CA ALA A 128 2.07 4.02 9.15
C ALA A 128 3.34 3.57 8.39
N LEU A 129 3.81 4.39 7.44
CA LEU A 129 5.02 4.13 6.66
C LEU A 129 6.29 4.48 7.44
N THR A 130 7.27 3.58 7.42
CA THR A 130 8.64 3.80 7.92
C THR A 130 9.65 3.49 6.82
N THR A 131 10.51 4.45 6.49
CA THR A 131 11.67 4.19 5.61
C THR A 131 12.76 3.47 6.42
N LEU A 132 13.11 2.25 6.01
CA LEU A 132 14.12 1.40 6.67
C LEU A 132 15.52 1.61 6.09
N ALA A 133 15.59 1.82 4.77
CA ALA A 133 16.84 2.10 4.07
C ALA A 133 16.61 2.92 2.81
N GLU A 134 17.65 3.63 2.39
CA GLU A 134 17.67 4.37 1.12
C GLU A 134 18.84 3.87 0.28
N PHE A 135 18.57 3.64 -1.01
CA PHE A 135 19.59 3.25 -1.96
C PHE A 135 20.40 4.49 -2.36
N THR A 136 21.72 4.35 -2.37
CA THR A 136 22.66 5.46 -2.65
C THR A 136 23.55 5.18 -3.87
N GLY A 137 23.41 4.00 -4.49
CA GLY A 137 24.35 3.56 -5.51
C GLY A 137 25.77 3.40 -4.94
N GLY A 138 26.76 3.55 -5.81
CA GLY A 138 28.19 3.38 -5.45
C GLY A 138 28.94 4.66 -5.09
N ILE A 139 28.25 5.79 -4.86
CA ILE A 139 28.91 7.11 -4.89
C ILE A 139 29.82 7.44 -3.69
N SER A 140 29.95 6.55 -2.68
CA SER A 140 30.79 6.81 -1.50
C SER A 140 31.48 5.58 -0.88
N GLY A 141 31.74 4.51 -1.65
CA GLY A 141 32.41 3.30 -1.14
C GLY A 141 31.55 2.37 -0.26
N ILE A 142 30.31 2.77 0.03
CA ILE A 142 29.25 1.91 0.57
C ILE A 142 28.28 1.65 -0.57
N ALA A 143 28.41 0.52 -1.26
CA ALA A 143 27.55 0.18 -2.40
C ALA A 143 26.24 -0.42 -1.89
N ARG A 144 25.26 0.43 -1.59
CA ARG A 144 23.91 0.00 -1.19
C ARG A 144 22.99 -0.18 -2.39
N GLY A 145 23.52 -0.61 -3.54
CA GLY A 145 22.79 -0.82 -4.80
C GLY A 145 21.92 0.34 -5.27
N ALA A 146 21.10 0.11 -6.30
CA ALA A 146 20.11 1.07 -6.78
C ALA A 146 18.93 0.36 -7.47
N ASN A 147 17.80 1.05 -7.45
CA ASN A 147 16.60 0.72 -8.22
C ASN A 147 16.13 -0.73 -7.97
N PRO A 148 15.70 -1.05 -6.73
CA PRO A 148 15.10 -2.35 -6.44
C PRO A 148 13.84 -2.54 -7.30
N THR A 149 13.66 -3.76 -7.83
CA THR A 149 12.50 -4.10 -8.70
C THR A 149 11.76 -5.34 -8.23
N THR A 150 12.35 -6.13 -7.33
CA THR A 150 11.75 -7.38 -6.86
C THR A 150 11.20 -7.22 -5.45
N ALA A 151 10.23 -8.06 -5.12
CA ALA A 151 9.83 -8.24 -3.74
C ALA A 151 11.02 -8.67 -2.88
N LEU A 152 10.93 -8.41 -1.58
CA LEU A 152 11.89 -8.91 -0.60
C LEU A 152 11.66 -10.43 -0.37
N LEU A 153 12.38 -11.06 0.54
CA LEU A 153 12.09 -12.40 1.04
C LEU A 153 12.56 -12.43 2.48
N GLU A 154 11.67 -12.67 3.44
CA GLU A 154 12.08 -12.84 4.83
C GLU A 154 12.90 -14.13 4.98
N ASP A 155 14.02 -14.05 5.68
CA ASP A 155 14.80 -15.22 6.07
C ASP A 155 14.00 -16.03 7.11
N PRO A 156 13.56 -17.26 6.79
CA PRO A 156 12.81 -18.08 7.73
C PRO A 156 13.64 -18.46 8.97
N ALA A 157 14.98 -18.36 8.93
CA ALA A 157 15.85 -18.60 10.08
C ALA A 157 16.04 -17.37 10.97
N PHE A 158 15.73 -16.16 10.49
CA PHE A 158 15.96 -14.90 11.21
C PHE A 158 14.84 -13.88 10.94
N SER A 159 13.82 -13.89 11.81
CA SER A 159 12.72 -12.91 11.79
C SER A 159 13.23 -11.48 11.64
N GLY A 160 12.67 -10.74 10.68
CA GLY A 160 13.05 -9.35 10.39
C GLY A 160 14.29 -9.18 9.50
N THR A 161 14.93 -10.27 9.03
CA THR A 161 15.97 -10.20 7.99
C THR A 161 15.34 -10.42 6.62
N PHE A 162 15.53 -9.49 5.69
CA PHE A 162 14.94 -9.56 4.35
C PHE A 162 16.02 -9.55 3.26
N TYR A 163 15.92 -10.47 2.31
CA TYR A 163 16.74 -10.51 1.10
C TYR A 163 15.98 -9.85 -0.06
N GLY A 164 16.70 -9.21 -0.98
CA GLY A 164 16.12 -8.57 -2.16
C GLY A 164 17.15 -8.35 -3.24
N THR A 165 16.70 -8.02 -4.45
CA THR A 165 17.61 -7.74 -5.57
C THR A 165 17.47 -6.29 -6.04
N THR A 166 18.58 -5.72 -6.46
CA THR A 166 18.70 -4.39 -7.09
C THR A 166 18.99 -4.55 -8.58
N THR A 167 18.48 -3.67 -9.43
CA THR A 167 18.84 -3.71 -10.86
C THR A 167 20.27 -3.25 -11.13
N HIS A 168 20.87 -2.47 -10.22
CA HIS A 168 22.24 -1.97 -10.37
C HIS A 168 23.04 -2.11 -9.07
N GLY A 169 23.94 -3.11 -9.02
CA GLY A 169 24.98 -3.27 -7.98
C GLY A 169 24.46 -3.49 -6.55
N GLY A 170 25.38 -3.76 -5.62
CA GLY A 170 25.13 -4.15 -4.23
C GLY A 170 26.16 -5.22 -3.87
N VAL A 171 26.86 -5.06 -2.74
CA VAL A 171 27.88 -6.04 -2.29
C VAL A 171 27.22 -7.17 -1.52
#